data_AF-A0A0N1NQL4-F1
#
_entry.id   AF-A0A0N1NQL4-F1
#
_cell.length_a   1.000
_cell.length_b   1.000
_cell.length_c   1.000
_cell.angle_alpha   90.00
_cell.angle_beta   90.00
_cell.angle_gamma   90.00
#
_symmetry.space_group_name_H-M   'P 1'
#
loop_
_entity.id
_entity.type
_entity.pdbx_description
1 polymer ?
#
loop_
_entity_poly.entity_id
_entity_poly.type
_entity_poly.pdbx_seq_one_letter_code
_entity_poly.pdbx_strand_id
1 'polypeptide(L)' 'MTDAKVQAAVTRAEIPMLRAYRLWFEHARRCADGCKGAGRAQNGCASGRELWDTYQRAYNGGSR' A
#
# COMPACT_ATOMS: atom_id res chain seq x y z
N MET A 1 -19.93 -1.75 -15.08
CA MET A 1 -19.21 -0.54 -15.52
C MET A 1 -18.37 0.01 -14.36
N THR A 2 -17.39 -0.75 -13.89
CA THR A 2 -16.58 -0.40 -12.70
C THR A 2 -15.11 -0.77 -12.93
N ASP A 3 -14.88 -1.86 -13.65
CA ASP A 3 -13.59 -2.36 -14.10
C ASP A 3 -12.79 -1.35 -14.93
N ALA A 4 -13.42 -0.71 -15.93
CA ALA A 4 -12.74 0.24 -16.83
C ALA A 4 -12.21 1.52 -16.14
N LYS A 5 -12.85 1.97 -15.06
CA LYS A 5 -12.37 3.13 -14.28
C LYS A 5 -11.18 2.76 -13.39
N VAL A 6 -11.18 1.53 -12.85
CA VAL A 6 -10.06 1.00 -12.07
C VAL A 6 -8.87 0.75 -12.98
N GLN A 7 -9.06 0.18 -14.18
CA GLN A 7 -8.00 -0.03 -15.17
C GLN A 7 -7.34 1.28 -15.61
N ALA A 8 -8.14 2.32 -15.92
CA ALA A 8 -7.61 3.62 -16.34
C ALA A 8 -6.86 4.36 -15.21
N ALA A 9 -7.33 4.22 -13.96
CA ALA A 9 -6.58 4.68 -12.80
C ALA A 9 -5.29 3.88 -12.62
N VAL A 10 -5.30 2.55 -12.81
CA VAL A 10 -4.10 1.69 -12.72
C VAL A 10 -3.03 2.04 -13.76
N THR A 11 -3.40 2.36 -15.01
CA THR A 11 -2.42 2.67 -16.07
C THR A 11 -1.77 4.05 -15.91
N ARG A 12 -2.53 5.06 -15.46
CA ARG A 12 -1.97 6.39 -15.17
C ARG A 12 -1.34 6.46 -13.79
N ALA A 13 -1.78 5.56 -12.89
CA ALA A 13 -1.30 5.28 -11.56
C ALA A 13 -0.43 4.04 -11.40
N GLU A 14 0.41 3.72 -12.40
CA GLU A 14 1.73 3.09 -12.20
C GLU A 14 2.71 4.03 -11.44
N ILE A 15 2.08 4.84 -10.60
CA ILE A 15 2.44 5.93 -9.71
C ILE A 15 3.06 5.31 -8.47
N PRO A 16 4.02 6.00 -7.83
CA PRO A 16 4.72 5.57 -6.62
C PRO A 16 3.83 4.95 -5.51
N MET A 17 2.54 5.29 -5.48
CA MET A 17 1.51 4.69 -4.64
C MET A 17 1.35 3.17 -4.83
N LEU A 18 1.20 2.66 -6.07
CA LEU A 18 1.07 1.21 -6.31
C LEU A 18 2.36 0.46 -5.93
N ARG A 19 3.52 1.08 -6.17
CA ARG A 19 4.82 0.54 -5.77
C ARG A 19 4.94 0.43 -4.25
N ALA A 20 4.54 1.48 -3.53
CA ALA A 20 4.52 1.50 -2.07
C ALA A 20 3.54 0.46 -1.50
N TYR A 21 2.34 0.33 -2.09
CA TYR A 21 1.37 -0.68 -1.69
C TYR A 21 1.92 -2.11 -1.86
N ARG A 22 2.56 -2.40 -2.99
CA ARG A 22 3.12 -3.73 -3.27
C ARG A 22 4.25 -4.09 -2.31
N LEU A 23 5.16 -3.14 -2.03
CA LEU A 23 6.23 -3.32 -1.05
C LEU A 23 5.68 -3.57 0.35
N TRP A 24 4.68 -2.80 0.78
CA TRP A 24 4.00 -3.02 2.05
C TRP A 24 3.34 -4.41 2.12
N PHE A 25 2.63 -4.81 1.05
CA PHE A 25 1.91 -6.08 1.02
C PHE A 25 2.86 -7.29 1.00
N GLU A 26 3.95 -7.22 0.25
CA GLU A 26 5.00 -8.25 0.23
C GLU A 26 5.65 -8.38 1.61
N HIS A 27 5.92 -7.27 2.28
CA HIS A 27 6.44 -7.26 3.64
C HIS A 27 5.43 -7.86 4.63
N ALA A 28 4.17 -7.42 4.60
CA ALA A 28 3.12 -7.91 5.49
C ALA A 28 2.86 -9.42 5.33
N ARG A 29 3.01 -9.95 4.11
CA ARG A 29 2.90 -11.39 3.84
C ARG A 29 4.07 -12.21 4.38
N ARG A 30 5.29 -11.67 4.34
CA ARG A 30 6.53 -12.40 4.72
C ARG A 30 6.92 -12.20 6.18
N CYS A 31 6.52 -11.10 6.79
CA CYS A 31 6.91 -10.76 8.14
C CYS A 31 6.14 -11.59 9.17
N ALA A 32 6.88 -12.40 9.94
CA ALA A 32 6.36 -13.21 11.04
C ALA A 32 6.16 -12.40 12.34
N ASP A 33 6.76 -11.22 12.45
CA ASP A 33 6.76 -10.36 13.63
C ASP A 33 5.48 -9.50 13.77
N GLY A 34 4.31 -10.14 13.66
CA GLY A 34 3.02 -9.50 13.93
C GLY A 34 2.45 -8.67 12.77
N CYS A 35 3.11 -8.65 11.61
CA CYS A 35 2.56 -8.05 10.39
C CYS A 35 1.58 -9.02 9.69
N LYS A 36 1.82 -10.33 9.74
CA LYS A 36 0.89 -11.36 9.25
C LYS A 36 -0.32 -11.50 10.17
N GLY A 37 -1.53 -11.27 9.64
CA GLY A 37 -2.78 -11.37 10.40
C GLY A 37 -3.15 -10.10 11.19
N ALA A 38 -2.34 -9.04 11.11
CA ALA A 38 -2.71 -7.75 11.67
C ALA A 38 -3.95 -7.19 10.95
N GLY A 39 -5.03 -6.97 11.69
CA GLY A 39 -6.25 -6.36 11.15
C GLY A 39 -6.06 -4.89 10.69
N ARG A 40 -4.95 -4.25 11.05
CA ARG A 40 -4.56 -2.91 10.61
C ARG A 40 -3.04 -2.83 10.43
N ALA A 41 -2.59 -2.13 9.39
CA ALA A 41 -1.16 -1.92 9.12
C ALA A 41 -0.40 -1.26 10.30
N GLN A 42 -1.09 -0.42 11.07
CA GLN A 42 -0.57 0.24 12.28
C GLN A 42 -0.22 -0.73 13.42
N ASN A 43 -0.83 -1.91 13.44
CA ASN A 43 -0.57 -2.93 14.45
C ASN A 43 0.57 -3.88 14.05
N GLY A 44 1.08 -3.74 12.83
CA GLY A 44 2.22 -4.50 12.36
C GLY A 44 3.53 -4.03 12.97
N CYS A 45 4.58 -4.77 12.65
CA CYS A 45 5.99 -4.45 12.81
C CYS A 45 6.36 -3.01 12.35
N ALA A 46 7.44 -2.45 12.91
CA ALA A 46 7.86 -1.07 12.65
C ALA A 46 8.09 -0.77 11.15
N SER A 47 8.77 -1.68 10.44
CA SER A 47 8.97 -1.57 8.99
C SER A 47 7.65 -1.64 8.21
N GLY A 48 6.70 -2.46 8.63
CA GLY A 48 5.36 -2.51 8.05
C GLY A 48 4.59 -1.22 8.22
N ARG A 49 4.73 -0.55 9.37
CA ARG A 49 4.14 0.78 9.61
C ARG A 49 4.75 1.85 8.72
N GLU A 50 6.07 1.85 8.55
CA GLU A 50 6.78 2.82 7.70
C GLU A 50 6.41 2.68 6.21
N LEU A 51 6.31 1.44 5.73
CA LEU A 51 5.84 1.15 4.37
C LEU A 51 4.38 1.58 4.14
N TRP A 52 3.54 1.42 5.16
CA TRP A 52 2.16 1.90 5.12
C TRP A 52 2.06 3.43 5.10
N ASP A 53 2.86 4.13 5.90
CA ASP A 53 2.93 5.60 5.89
C ASP A 53 3.40 6.13 4.52
N THR A 54 4.41 5.49 3.94
CA THR A 54 4.91 5.80 2.59
C THR A 54 3.80 5.66 1.54
N TYR A 55 3.01 4.59 1.62
CA TYR A 55 1.84 4.40 0.78
C TYR A 55 0.80 5.52 0.97
N GLN A 56 0.46 5.87 2.21
CA GLN A 56 -0.51 6.94 2.50
C GLN A 56 -0.03 8.30 1.98
N ARG A 57 1.26 8.62 2.10
CA ARG A 57 1.83 9.84 1.52
C ARG A 57 1.73 9.87 0.01
N ALA A 58 2.05 8.76 -0.66
CA ALA A 58 1.96 8.65 -2.11
C ALA A 58 0.50 8.70 -2.60
N TYR A 59 -0.44 8.20 -1.82
CA TYR A 59 -1.88 8.28 -2.10
C TYR A 59 -2.44 9.69 -1.92
N ASN A 60 -2.14 10.34 -0.79
CA ASN A 60 -2.62 11.69 -0.47
C ASN A 60 -1.93 12.78 -1.30
N GLY A 61 -0.66 12.58 -1.69
CA GLY A 61 0.09 13.50 -2.55
C GLY A 61 -0.36 13.53 -4.01
N GLY A 62 -1.16 12.56 -4.45
CA GLY A 62 -1.76 12.52 -5.79
C GLY A 62 -3.11 13.25 -5.92
N SER A 63 -3.60 13.88 -4.85
CA SER A 63 -4.96 14.46 -4.76
C SER A 63 -4.97 16.00 -4.78
N ARG A 64 -4.01 16.67 -5.43
CA ARG A 64 -3.98 18.14 -5.55
C ARG A 64 -4.19 18.62 -6.97
#